data_AF-A0A4P9WK10-F1
#
_entry.id   AF-A0A4P9WK10-F1
#
_cell.length_a   1.000
_cell.length_b   1.000
_cell.length_c   1.000
_cell.angle_alpha   90.00
_cell.angle_beta   90.00
_cell.angle_gamma   90.00
#
_symmetry.space_group_name_H-M   'P 1'
#
loop_
_entity.id
_entity.type
_entity.pdbx_description
1 polymer ?
#
loop_
_entity_poly.entity_id
_entity_poly.type
_entity_poly.pdbx_seq_one_letter_code
_entity_poly.pdbx_strand_id
1 'polypeptide(L)'
;PEFVKKLFKVLEDDTCIDSVCWTPSGETFVVKDPSNFARFVLPKHFKHNNFASFVRQLNKYDFHKIKSTDENKVYGDQAWEFHHPNFQLHNRSLLDGIKRK
;
A
#
# COMPACT_ATOMS: atom_id res chain seq x y z
N PRO A 1 -5.03 7.90 11.19
CA PRO A 1 -4.64 6.74 12.04
C PRO A 1 -3.15 6.42 11.94
N GLU A 2 -2.52 5.88 12.99
CA GLU A 2 -1.07 5.58 13.00
C GLU A 2 -0.64 4.64 11.86
N PHE A 3 -1.41 3.60 11.59
CA PHE A 3 -1.15 2.67 10.49
C PHE A 3 -1.09 3.38 9.13
N VAL A 4 -2.10 4.21 8.84
CA VAL A 4 -2.24 4.96 7.59
C VAL A 4 -1.09 5.94 7.39
N LYS A 5 -0.74 6.69 8.45
CA LYS A 5 0.39 7.64 8.44
C LYS A 5 1.72 6.91 8.19
N LYS A 6 1.92 5.74 8.79
CA LYS A 6 3.10 4.90 8.54
C LYS A 6 3.14 4.36 7.12
N LEU A 7 2.02 3.85 6.61
CA LEU A 7 1.93 3.36 5.24
C LEU A 7 2.26 4.46 4.24
N PHE A 8 1.75 5.68 4.44
CA PHE A 8 2.09 6.81 3.61
C PHE A 8 3.60 7.07 3.61
N LYS A 9 4.24 7.12 4.79
CA LYS A 9 5.70 7.29 4.90
C LYS A 9 6.51 6.18 4.22
N VAL A 10 6.02 4.94 4.23
CA VAL A 10 6.66 3.82 3.53
C VAL A 10 6.64 4.04 2.03
N LEU A 11 5.54 4.56 1.49
CA LEU A 11 5.40 4.83 0.07
C LEU A 11 6.18 6.08 -0.39
N GLU A 12 6.58 6.95 0.53
CA GLU A 12 7.50 8.07 0.29
C GLU A 12 8.98 7.67 0.37
N ASP A 13 9.29 6.49 0.89
CA ASP A 13 10.67 6.03 1.03
C ASP A 13 11.13 5.43 -0.31
N ASP A 14 11.97 6.16 -1.04
CA ASP A 14 12.54 5.73 -2.32
C ASP A 14 13.32 4.41 -2.21
N THR A 15 13.79 4.03 -1.01
CA THR A 15 14.45 2.73 -0.80
C THR A 15 13.49 1.54 -0.92
N CYS A 16 12.18 1.80 -0.83
CA CYS A 16 11.14 0.78 -0.91
C CYS A 16 10.50 0.69 -2.30
N ILE A 17 10.91 1.51 -3.27
CA ILE A 17 10.23 1.68 -4.58
C ILE A 17 10.13 0.38 -5.40
N ASP A 18 11.05 -0.56 -5.18
CA ASP A 18 11.07 -1.87 -5.84
C ASP A 18 10.10 -2.87 -5.18
N SER A 19 9.76 -2.68 -3.91
CA SER A 19 8.79 -3.51 -3.19
C SER A 19 7.39 -2.92 -3.22
N VAL A 20 7.27 -1.61 -3.06
CA VAL A 20 6.00 -0.89 -3.00
C VAL A 20 6.16 0.53 -3.54
N CYS A 21 5.21 0.98 -4.36
CA CYS A 21 5.22 2.34 -4.89
C CYS A 21 3.81 2.87 -5.15
N TRP A 22 3.69 4.18 -5.30
CA TRP A 22 2.49 4.80 -5.87
C TRP A 22 2.36 4.48 -7.36
N THR A 23 1.14 4.45 -7.87
CA THR A 23 0.89 4.49 -9.31
C THR A 23 1.16 5.89 -9.87
N PRO A 24 1.36 6.05 -11.19
CA PRO A 24 1.63 7.34 -11.79
C PRO A 24 0.55 8.40 -11.55
N SER A 25 -0.71 7.99 -11.32
CA SER A 25 -1.80 8.91 -10.95
C SER A 25 -1.72 9.37 -9.50
N GLY A 26 -1.03 8.63 -8.63
CA GLY A 26 -0.96 8.90 -7.19
C GLY A 26 -2.26 8.59 -6.43
N GLU A 27 -3.23 7.94 -7.07
CA GLU A 27 -4.53 7.59 -6.47
C GLU A 27 -4.53 6.21 -5.82
N THR A 28 -3.61 5.34 -6.25
CA THR A 28 -3.51 3.95 -5.80
C THR A 28 -2.05 3.61 -5.52
N PHE A 29 -1.82 2.56 -4.75
CA PHE A 29 -0.46 2.06 -4.52
C PHE A 29 -0.38 0.57 -4.85
N VAL A 30 0.80 0.15 -5.28
CA VAL A 30 1.08 -1.20 -5.73
C VAL A 30 2.18 -1.80 -4.88
N VAL A 31 1.92 -2.98 -4.32
CA VAL A 31 2.94 -3.86 -3.77
C VAL A 31 3.39 -4.78 -4.89
N LYS A 32 4.56 -4.51 -5.47
CA LYS A 32 5.10 -5.25 -6.63
C LYS A 32 5.45 -6.69 -6.26
N ASP A 33 6.09 -6.86 -5.10
CA ASP A 33 6.47 -8.16 -4.55
C ASP A 33 6.05 -8.26 -3.08
N PRO A 34 4.93 -8.96 -2.79
CA PRO A 34 4.45 -9.17 -1.43
C PRO A 34 5.46 -9.88 -0.52
N SER A 35 6.30 -10.76 -1.07
CA SER A 35 7.30 -11.52 -0.31
C SER A 35 8.46 -10.63 0.14
N ASN A 36 9.00 -9.83 -0.79
CA ASN A 36 10.06 -8.87 -0.46
C ASN A 36 9.55 -7.75 0.44
N PHE A 37 8.36 -7.22 0.18
CA PHE A 37 7.71 -6.24 1.06
C PHE A 37 7.54 -6.78 2.49
N ALA A 38 7.09 -8.03 2.61
CA ALA A 38 6.92 -8.69 3.89
C ALA A 38 8.23 -8.92 4.64
N ARG A 39 9.32 -9.24 3.92
CA ARG A 39 10.62 -9.55 4.52
C ARG A 39 11.43 -8.31 4.90
N PHE A 40 11.41 -7.27 4.08
CA PHE A 40 12.30 -6.11 4.23
C PHE A 40 11.58 -4.85 4.73
N VAL A 41 10.35 -4.60 4.26
CA VAL A 41 9.63 -3.36 4.57
C VAL A 41 8.80 -3.49 5.84
N LEU A 42 8.04 -4.58 6.01
CA LEU A 42 7.19 -4.74 7.19
C LEU A 42 7.97 -4.76 8.52
N PRO A 43 9.14 -5.42 8.66
CA PRO A 43 9.89 -5.40 9.92
C PRO A 43 10.43 -4.00 10.26
N LYS A 44 10.81 -3.21 9.24
CA LYS A 44 11.32 -1.84 9.38
C LYS A 44 10.23 -0.87 9.87
N HIS A 45 8.96 -1.07 9.47
CA HIS A 45 7.89 -0.09 9.74
C HIS A 45 6.74 -0.58 10.65
N PHE A 46 6.43 -1.88 10.65
CA PHE A 46 5.25 -2.48 11.29
C PHE A 46 5.54 -3.58 12.32
N LYS A 47 6.82 -3.86 12.64
CA LYS A 47 7.27 -4.81 13.69
C LYS A 47 6.80 -6.26 13.50
N HIS A 48 6.43 -6.64 12.28
CA HIS A 48 6.15 -8.03 11.89
C HIS A 48 6.56 -8.22 10.44
N ASN A 49 6.61 -9.46 9.96
CA ASN A 49 6.90 -9.79 8.55
C ASN A 49 5.71 -10.47 7.86
N ASN A 50 4.50 -10.42 8.45
CA ASN A 50 3.34 -11.10 7.91
C ASN A 50 2.52 -10.20 6.96
N PHE A 51 2.54 -10.50 5.66
CA PHE A 51 1.76 -9.77 4.66
C PHE A 51 0.24 -9.86 4.88
N ALA A 52 -0.29 -11.01 5.29
CA ALA A 52 -1.71 -11.16 5.56
C ALA A 52 -2.17 -10.26 6.73
N SER A 53 -1.30 -10.01 7.71
CA SER A 53 -1.59 -9.06 8.80
C SER A 53 -1.64 -7.62 8.28
N PHE A 54 -0.76 -7.28 7.33
CA PHE A 54 -0.81 -5.99 6.63
C PHE A 54 -2.11 -5.81 5.83
N VAL A 55 -2.51 -6.83 5.05
CA VAL A 55 -3.78 -6.81 4.29
C VAL A 55 -4.99 -6.71 5.24
N ARG A 56 -4.95 -7.37 6.40
CA ARG A 56 -6.01 -7.21 7.41
C ARG A 56 -6.11 -5.78 7.94
N GLN A 57 -4.98 -5.10 8.13
CA GLN A 57 -5.00 -3.68 8.51
C GLN A 57 -5.56 -2.82 7.37
N LEU A 58 -5.19 -3.08 6.11
CA LEU A 58 -5.77 -2.41 4.95
C LEU A 58 -7.29 -2.54 4.92
N ASN A 59 -7.82 -3.77 4.99
CA ASN A 59 -9.27 -4.04 4.98
C ASN A 59 -9.99 -3.34 6.14
N LYS A 60 -9.34 -3.22 7.29
CA LYS A 60 -9.87 -2.56 8.50
C LYS A 60 -10.01 -1.04 8.35
N TYR A 61 -9.25 -0.44 7.43
CA TYR A 61 -9.38 0.96 7.03
C TYR A 61 -10.04 1.10 5.66
N ASP A 62 -10.81 0.09 5.22
CA ASP A 62 -11.61 0.11 3.99
C ASP A 62 -10.79 0.30 2.70
N PHE A 63 -9.52 -0.12 2.71
CA PHE A 63 -8.73 -0.25 1.48
C PHE A 63 -9.20 -1.48 0.71
N HIS A 64 -9.37 -1.31 -0.60
CA HIS A 64 -9.85 -2.37 -1.48
C HIS A 64 -8.74 -2.77 -2.45
N LYS A 65 -8.58 -4.09 -2.63
CA LYS A 65 -7.69 -4.64 -3.66
C LYS A 65 -8.32 -4.40 -5.04
N ILE A 66 -7.57 -3.76 -5.94
CA ILE A 66 -7.94 -3.66 -7.34
C ILE A 66 -7.59 -4.97 -8.04
N LYS A 67 -8.54 -5.52 -8.81
CA LYS A 67 -8.27 -6.64 -9.69
C LYS A 67 -7.62 -6.10 -10.95
N SER A 68 -6.31 -6.31 -11.10
CA SER A 68 -5.62 -6.04 -12.36
C SER A 68 -6.18 -6.97 -13.43
N THR A 69 -6.73 -6.42 -14.51
CA THR A 69 -7.05 -7.19 -15.72
C THR A 69 -5.75 -7.55 -16.44
N ASP A 70 -5.73 -8.67 -17.17
CA ASP A 70 -4.52 -9.22 -17.82
C ASP A 70 -3.78 -8.21 -18.71
N GLU A 71 -4.50 -7.25 -19.29
CA GLU A 71 -3.95 -6.23 -20.20
C GLU A 71 -3.16 -5.11 -19.49
N ASN A 72 -3.30 -4.98 -18.16
CA ASN A 72 -2.73 -3.87 -17.37
C ASN A 72 -1.72 -4.30 -16.29
N LYS A 73 -1.10 -5.48 -16.44
CA LYS A 73 -0.08 -5.97 -15.49
C LYS A 73 1.28 -5.28 -15.66
N VAL A 74 1.31 -3.96 -15.53
CA VAL A 74 2.53 -3.13 -15.61
C VAL A 74 3.59 -3.57 -14.58
N TYR A 75 3.14 -4.12 -13.44
CA TYR A 75 4.00 -4.52 -12.32
C TYR A 75 4.16 -6.04 -12.16
N GLY A 76 3.66 -6.84 -13.12
CA GLY A 76 3.75 -8.30 -13.12
C GLY A 76 2.58 -9.03 -12.42
N ASP A 77 2.52 -10.34 -12.61
CA ASP A 77 1.42 -11.22 -12.13
C ASP A 77 1.27 -11.28 -10.60
N GLN A 78 2.36 -11.01 -9.89
CA GLN A 78 2.44 -11.13 -8.44
C GLN A 78 2.15 -9.80 -7.73
N ALA A 79 1.93 -8.72 -8.47
CA ALA A 79 1.69 -7.40 -7.91
C ALA A 79 0.26 -7.27 -7.35
N TRP A 80 0.14 -6.53 -6.24
CA TRP A 80 -1.12 -6.26 -5.56
C TRP A 80 -1.34 -4.77 -5.50
N GLU A 81 -2.37 -4.30 -6.20
CA GLU A 81 -2.79 -2.91 -6.17
C GLU A 81 -3.92 -2.69 -5.15
N PHE A 82 -3.84 -1.59 -4.42
CA PHE A 82 -4.82 -1.18 -3.42
C PHE A 82 -5.24 0.27 -3.64
N HIS A 83 -6.53 0.51 -3.41
CA HIS A 83 -7.16 1.81 -3.53
C HIS A 83 -7.93 2.18 -2.27
N HIS A 84 -7.89 3.46 -1.93
CA HIS A 84 -8.78 4.09 -0.97
C HIS A 84 -9.02 5.55 -1.39
N PRO A 85 -10.27 6.05 -1.47
CA PRO A 85 -10.57 7.39 -1.99
C PRO A 85 -9.82 8.53 -1.30
N ASN A 86 -9.67 8.42 0.03
CA ASN A 86 -8.97 9.41 0.85
C ASN A 86 -7.45 9.16 1.02
N PHE A 87 -6.88 8.16 0.32
CA PHE A 87 -5.45 7.82 0.39
C PHE A 87 -4.76 8.15 -0.92
N GLN A 88 -4.35 9.41 -1.08
CA GLN A 88 -3.78 9.92 -2.33
C GLN A 88 -2.44 10.60 -2.07
N LEU A 89 -1.48 10.43 -2.98
CA LEU A 89 -0.14 11.04 -2.91
C LEU A 89 -0.21 12.57 -2.82
N HIS A 90 -1.02 13.18 -3.68
CA HIS A 90 -1.09 14.64 -3.83
C HIS A 90 -2.03 15.32 -2.82
N ASN A 91 -2.73 14.56 -1.97
CA ASN A 91 -3.71 15.13 -1.05
C ASN A 91 -3.64 14.49 0.34
N ARG A 92 -2.58 14.83 1.08
CA ARG A 92 -2.34 14.31 2.45
C ARG A 92 -3.41 14.73 3.46
N SER A 93 -4.09 15.85 3.24
CA SER A 93 -5.16 16.32 4.13
C SER A 93 -6.32 15.32 4.20
N LEU A 94 -6.52 14.50 3.16
CA LEU A 94 -7.55 13.46 3.15
C LEU A 94 -7.22 12.28 4.08
N LEU A 95 -5.96 12.09 4.47
CA LEU A 95 -5.55 10.98 5.34
C LEU A 95 -6.25 11.00 6.71
N ASP A 96 -6.64 12.19 7.19
CA ASP A 96 -7.40 12.36 8.43
C ASP A 96 -8.86 11.87 8.31
N GLY A 97 -9.38 11.82 7.08
CA GLY A 97 -10.68 11.23 6.76
C GLY A 97 -10.70 9.70 6.76
N ILE A 98 -9.54 9.04 6.80
CA ILE A 98 -9.46 7.58 6.84
C ILE A 98 -9.72 7.11 8.27
N LYS A 99 -10.88 6.49 8.49
CA LYS A 99 -11.27 5.96 9.79
C LYS A 99 -11.33 4.44 9.74
N ARG A 100 -11.16 3.84 10.91
CA ARG A 100 -11.37 2.40 11.09
C ARG A 100 -12.86 2.10 10.92
N LYS A 101 -13.17 1.06 10.15
CA LYS A 101 -14.49 0.44 10.10
C LYS A 101 -14.74 -0.39 11.36
#